data_AF-A0A1F3X3F7-F1
#
_entry.id   AF-A0A1F3X3F7-F1
#
_cell.length_a   1.000
_cell.length_b   1.000
_cell.length_c   1.000
_cell.angle_alpha   90.00
_cell.angle_beta   90.00
_cell.angle_gamma   90.00
#
_symmetry.space_group_name_H-M   'P 1'
#
loop_
_entity.id
_entity.type
_entity.pdbx_description
1 polymer ?
#
loop_
_entity_poly.entity_id
_entity_poly.type
_entity_poly.pdbx_seq_one_letter_code
_entity_poly.pdbx_strand_id
1 'polypeptide(L)'
;MKKQRPEALSQYVWFMRLLGVFYALGALIFFFFPNEVFYLINVGPRVFRIVDAIPDSSEHFWLVLASSLMIVLSVLSFLAGGAPKVRGYALVHILSKLFTACAYLYLFVNEQKYFAYLIGFLIDIPLALLIIIVTLRVRPFLKTDPITEAVK
;
A
#
# COMPACT_ATOMS: atom_id res chain seq x y z
N MET A 1 -27.96 16.79 16.70
CA MET A 1 -26.52 17.16 16.89
C MET A 1 -25.65 16.14 16.18
N LYS A 2 -24.94 16.51 15.10
CA LYS A 2 -23.95 15.62 14.47
C LYS A 2 -22.81 15.41 15.47
N LYS A 3 -22.66 14.19 15.99
CA LYS A 3 -21.52 13.78 16.83
C LYS A 3 -20.25 14.03 16.03
N GLN A 4 -19.52 15.12 16.30
CA GLN A 4 -18.27 15.42 15.61
C GLN A 4 -17.33 14.23 15.80
N ARG A 5 -16.87 13.64 14.69
CA ARG A 5 -15.86 12.58 14.75
C ARG A 5 -14.57 13.21 15.27
N PRO A 6 -13.82 12.52 16.16
CA PRO A 6 -12.48 12.97 16.54
C PRO A 6 -11.65 13.24 15.30
N GLU A 7 -10.85 14.31 15.30
CA GLU A 7 -10.07 14.72 14.14
C GLU A 7 -9.20 13.58 13.61
N ALA A 8 -8.54 12.83 14.50
CA ALA A 8 -7.73 11.65 14.16
C ALA A 8 -8.51 10.56 13.43
N LEU A 9 -9.80 10.36 13.77
CA LEU A 9 -10.66 9.41 13.07
C LEU A 9 -11.00 9.92 11.66
N SER A 10 -11.28 11.21 11.51
CA SER A 10 -11.53 11.81 10.19
C SER A 10 -10.29 11.73 9.29
N GLN A 11 -9.12 12.05 9.83
CA GLN A 11 -7.83 11.93 9.14
C GLN A 11 -7.55 10.49 8.70
N TYR A 12 -7.75 9.51 9.59
CA TYR A 12 -7.60 8.09 9.26
C TYR A 12 -8.53 7.66 8.12
N VAL A 13 -9.83 7.99 8.21
CA VAL A 13 -10.82 7.64 7.19
C VAL A 13 -10.45 8.24 5.84
N TRP A 14 -10.07 9.53 5.83
CA TRP A 14 -9.70 10.22 4.61
C TRP A 14 -8.42 9.65 4.00
N PHE A 15 -7.39 9.43 4.82
CA PHE A 15 -6.13 8.84 4.39
C PHE A 15 -6.32 7.44 3.78
N MET A 16 -7.09 6.57 4.45
CA MET A 16 -7.37 5.23 3.93
C MET A 16 -8.16 5.28 2.61
N ARG A 17 -9.15 6.17 2.47
CA ARG A 17 -9.88 6.32 1.19
C ARG A 17 -8.98 6.83 0.08
N LEU A 18 -8.10 7.79 0.40
CA LEU A 18 -7.14 8.31 -0.56
C LEU A 18 -6.18 7.22 -1.04
N LEU A 19 -5.65 6.39 -0.14
CA LEU A 19 -4.87 5.20 -0.52
C LEU A 19 -5.68 4.24 -1.39
N GLY A 20 -6.95 4.02 -1.05
CA GLY A 20 -7.87 3.22 -1.86
C GLY A 20 -7.93 3.68 -3.31
N VAL A 21 -8.08 4.99 -3.53
CA VAL A 21 -8.07 5.61 -4.86
C VAL A 21 -6.72 5.42 -5.55
N PHE A 22 -5.60 5.70 -4.87
CA PHE A 22 -4.27 5.53 -5.46
C PHE A 22 -3.99 4.10 -5.88
N TYR A 23 -4.42 3.11 -5.09
CA TYR A 23 -4.26 1.71 -5.49
C TYR A 23 -5.13 1.32 -6.67
N ALA A 24 -6.38 1.81 -6.73
CA ALA A 24 -7.25 1.54 -7.89
C ALA A 24 -6.66 2.15 -9.17
N LEU A 25 -6.19 3.40 -9.10
CA LEU A 25 -5.53 4.06 -10.23
C LEU A 25 -4.23 3.33 -10.60
N GLY A 26 -3.44 2.94 -9.61
CA GLY A 26 -2.22 2.15 -9.83
C GLY A 26 -2.51 0.82 -10.52
N ALA A 27 -3.58 0.10 -10.12
CA ALA A 27 -3.99 -1.14 -10.77
C ALA A 27 -4.31 -0.92 -12.26
N LEU A 28 -5.07 0.14 -12.56
CA LEU A 28 -5.40 0.50 -13.96
C LEU A 28 -4.15 0.87 -14.75
N ILE A 29 -3.28 1.71 -14.18
CA ILE A 29 -2.05 2.15 -14.84
C ILE A 29 -1.13 0.96 -15.12
N PHE A 30 -0.89 0.10 -14.13
CA PHE A 30 -0.02 -1.07 -14.28
C PHE A 30 -0.58 -2.01 -15.35
N PHE A 31 -1.89 -2.27 -15.33
CA PHE A 31 -2.51 -3.21 -16.24
C PHE A 31 -2.58 -2.73 -17.69
N PHE A 32 -2.95 -1.46 -17.92
CA PHE A 32 -3.16 -0.92 -19.26
C PHE A 32 -1.92 -0.25 -19.87
N PHE A 33 -0.97 0.21 -19.04
CA PHE A 33 0.21 0.97 -19.46
C PHE A 33 1.50 0.40 -18.83
N PRO A 34 1.78 -0.91 -19.00
CA PRO A 34 2.93 -1.54 -18.36
C PRO A 34 4.27 -0.99 -18.86
N ASN A 35 4.38 -0.68 -20.15
CA ASN A 35 5.61 -0.17 -20.77
C ASN A 35 5.97 1.21 -20.23
N GLU A 36 4.96 2.05 -19.99
CA GLU A 36 5.09 3.39 -19.43
C GLU A 36 5.53 3.32 -17.97
N VAL A 37 5.04 2.33 -17.21
CA VAL A 37 5.51 2.08 -15.84
C VAL A 37 6.98 1.69 -15.82
N PHE A 38 7.41 0.76 -16.69
CA PHE A 38 8.82 0.37 -16.82
C PHE A 38 9.69 1.56 -17.24
N TYR A 39 9.22 2.35 -18.20
CA TYR A 39 9.90 3.57 -18.64
C TYR A 39 10.12 4.53 -17.47
N LEU A 40 9.07 4.81 -16.68
CA LEU A 40 9.13 5.75 -15.56
C LEU A 40 10.07 5.26 -14.45
N ILE A 41 10.01 3.99 -14.09
CA ILE A 41 10.93 3.37 -13.12
C ILE A 41 12.37 3.51 -13.61
N ASN A 42 12.61 3.28 -14.91
CA ASN A 42 13.95 3.31 -15.50
C ASN A 42 14.50 4.72 -15.76
N VAL A 43 13.73 5.80 -15.51
CA VAL A 43 14.26 7.18 -15.60
C VAL A 43 15.41 7.39 -14.61
N GLY A 44 15.28 6.92 -13.37
CA GLY A 44 16.32 7.06 -12.35
C GLY A 44 17.67 6.47 -12.78
N PRO A 45 17.74 5.17 -13.14
CA PRO A 45 18.93 4.52 -13.68
C PRO A 45 19.53 5.24 -14.88
N ARG A 46 18.70 5.73 -15.81
CA ARG A 46 19.15 6.44 -17.02
C ARG A 46 19.84 7.76 -16.69
N VAL A 47 19.34 8.49 -15.68
CA VAL A 47 19.86 9.80 -15.27
C VAL A 47 21.07 9.66 -14.36
N PHE A 48 20.97 8.83 -13.31
CA PHE A 48 21.96 8.78 -12.24
C PHE A 48 23.02 7.69 -12.43
N ARG A 49 22.73 6.61 -13.18
CA ARG A 49 23.65 5.49 -13.46
C ARG A 49 24.28 4.82 -12.23
N ILE A 50 23.59 4.87 -11.08
CA ILE A 50 24.05 4.29 -9.80
C ILE A 50 23.63 2.81 -9.66
N VAL A 51 22.57 2.42 -10.37
CA VAL A 51 21.88 1.14 -10.27
C VAL A 51 21.31 0.75 -11.63
N ASP A 52 21.10 -0.54 -11.84
CA ASP A 52 20.70 -1.07 -13.14
C ASP A 52 19.21 -0.80 -13.42
N ALA A 53 18.91 -0.59 -14.70
CA ALA A 53 17.55 -0.55 -15.19
C ALA A 53 16.96 -1.96 -15.20
N ILE A 54 15.68 -2.09 -14.81
CA ILE A 54 14.99 -3.38 -14.96
C ILE A 54 14.75 -3.63 -16.46
N PRO A 55 15.04 -4.83 -17.00
CA PRO A 55 14.76 -5.14 -18.39
C PRO A 55 13.26 -5.09 -18.66
N ASP A 56 12.88 -4.69 -19.87
CA ASP A 56 11.49 -4.78 -20.29
C ASP A 56 11.02 -6.24 -20.23
N SER A 57 9.86 -6.47 -19.63
CA SER A 57 9.32 -7.81 -19.48
C SER A 57 8.56 -8.22 -20.75
N SER A 58 8.95 -9.31 -21.38
CA SER A 58 8.14 -9.95 -22.44
C SER A 58 6.88 -10.62 -21.88
N GLU A 59 6.94 -11.01 -20.60
CA GLU A 59 5.91 -11.78 -19.93
C GLU A 59 4.90 -10.85 -19.23
N HIS A 60 3.61 -11.19 -19.34
CA HIS A 60 2.53 -10.41 -18.73
C HIS A 60 1.99 -11.05 -17.43
N PHE A 61 2.57 -12.16 -16.98
CA PHE A 61 2.09 -12.89 -15.80
C PHE A 61 2.11 -12.04 -14.52
N TRP A 62 3.18 -11.28 -14.31
CA TRP A 62 3.33 -10.41 -13.13
C TRP A 62 2.28 -9.30 -13.09
N LEU A 63 1.74 -8.88 -14.24
CA LEU A 63 0.71 -7.83 -14.31
C LEU A 63 -0.57 -8.26 -13.63
N VAL A 64 -0.98 -9.51 -13.83
CA VAL A 64 -2.20 -10.06 -13.22
C VAL A 64 -2.06 -10.10 -11.70
N LEU A 65 -0.90 -10.53 -11.21
CA LEU A 65 -0.62 -10.58 -9.77
C LEU A 65 -0.54 -9.18 -9.16
N ALA A 66 0.17 -8.26 -9.81
CA ALA A 66 0.33 -6.89 -9.35
C ALA A 66 -1.01 -6.13 -9.33
N SER A 67 -1.77 -6.19 -10.43
CA SER A 67 -3.05 -5.49 -10.54
C SER A 67 -4.08 -6.06 -9.58
N SER A 68 -4.17 -7.40 -9.45
CA SER A 68 -5.02 -8.06 -8.46
C SER A 68 -4.70 -7.62 -7.03
N LEU A 69 -3.42 -7.63 -6.65
CA LEU A 69 -3.01 -7.16 -5.32
C LEU A 69 -3.38 -5.69 -5.10
N MET A 70 -3.15 -4.82 -6.08
CA MET A 70 -3.52 -3.41 -5.96
C MET A 70 -5.03 -3.21 -5.81
N ILE A 71 -5.86 -3.97 -6.53
CA ILE A 71 -7.32 -3.93 -6.34
C ILE A 71 -7.71 -4.42 -4.94
N VAL A 72 -7.12 -5.51 -4.45
CA VAL A 72 -7.38 -6.00 -3.08
C VAL A 72 -7.00 -4.96 -2.04
N LEU A 73 -5.82 -4.32 -2.18
CA LEU A 73 -5.38 -3.24 -1.29
C LEU A 73 -6.29 -2.01 -1.37
N SER A 74 -6.81 -1.70 -2.57
CA SER A 74 -7.80 -0.64 -2.75
C SER A 74 -9.06 -0.91 -1.93
N VAL A 75 -9.63 -2.12 -2.07
CA VAL A 75 -10.82 -2.56 -1.33
C VAL A 75 -10.55 -2.55 0.17
N LEU A 76 -9.43 -3.12 0.62
CA LEU A 76 -9.05 -3.12 2.04
C LEU A 76 -8.93 -1.69 2.60
N SER A 77 -8.38 -0.76 1.82
CA SER A 77 -8.26 0.64 2.24
C SER A 77 -9.64 1.30 2.37
N PHE A 78 -10.56 1.06 1.43
CA PHE A 78 -11.94 1.55 1.54
C PHE A 78 -12.70 0.91 2.72
N LEU A 79 -12.54 -0.39 2.94
CA LEU A 79 -13.13 -1.11 4.08
C LEU A 79 -12.56 -0.60 5.41
N ALA A 80 -11.25 -0.38 5.49
CA ALA A 80 -10.60 0.19 6.66
C ALA A 80 -11.14 1.60 6.97
N GLY A 81 -11.33 2.45 5.96
CA GLY A 81 -11.94 3.77 6.12
C GLY A 81 -13.46 3.73 6.39
N GLY A 82 -14.17 2.70 5.92
CA GLY A 82 -15.61 2.53 6.14
C GLY A 82 -15.95 1.96 7.52
N ALA A 83 -15.13 1.04 8.01
CA ALA A 83 -15.28 0.38 9.30
C ALA A 83 -13.97 0.43 10.12
N PRO A 84 -13.54 1.61 10.62
CA PRO A 84 -12.28 1.77 11.36
C PRO A 84 -12.13 0.88 12.60
N LYS A 85 -13.25 0.43 13.19
CA LYS A 85 -13.26 -0.49 14.34
C LYS A 85 -12.73 -1.88 13.98
N VAL A 86 -12.88 -2.31 12.72
CA VAL A 86 -12.43 -3.62 12.22
C VAL A 86 -10.93 -3.53 11.89
N ARG A 87 -10.10 -3.84 12.88
CA ARG A 87 -8.63 -3.71 12.76
C ARG A 87 -8.01 -4.63 11.72
N GLY A 88 -8.69 -5.73 11.39
CA GLY A 88 -8.21 -6.72 10.41
C GLY A 88 -7.89 -6.10 9.05
N TYR A 89 -8.67 -5.13 8.58
CA TYR A 89 -8.45 -4.51 7.27
C TYR A 89 -7.11 -3.76 7.21
N ALA A 90 -6.82 -2.92 8.20
CA ALA A 90 -5.55 -2.20 8.28
C ALA A 90 -4.38 -3.16 8.53
N LEU A 91 -4.57 -4.21 9.34
CA LEU A 91 -3.52 -5.20 9.63
C LEU A 91 -3.08 -5.95 8.37
N VAL A 92 -4.02 -6.46 7.57
CA VAL A 92 -3.71 -7.17 6.32
C VAL A 92 -2.99 -6.24 5.34
N HIS A 93 -3.42 -4.98 5.25
CA HIS A 93 -2.77 -3.97 4.42
C HIS A 93 -1.32 -3.71 4.86
N ILE A 94 -1.09 -3.52 6.17
CA ILE A 94 0.27 -3.35 6.72
C ILE A 94 1.14 -4.57 6.43
N LEU A 95 0.64 -5.79 6.68
CA LEU A 95 1.38 -7.02 6.44
C LEU A 95 1.76 -7.19 4.97
N SER A 96 0.82 -6.88 4.07
CA SER A 96 1.10 -6.89 2.63
C SER A 96 2.26 -5.96 2.29
N LYS A 97 2.25 -4.72 2.80
CA LYS A 97 3.29 -3.73 2.51
C LYS A 97 4.64 -4.04 3.14
N LEU A 98 4.66 -4.56 4.36
CA LEU A 98 5.89 -5.02 4.99
C LEU A 98 6.49 -6.22 4.25
N PHE A 99 5.65 -7.17 3.83
CA PHE A 99 6.13 -8.33 3.08
C PHE A 99 6.70 -7.93 1.72
N THR A 100 6.01 -7.08 0.96
CA THR A 100 6.52 -6.60 -0.34
C THR A 100 7.78 -5.79 -0.18
N ALA A 101 7.88 -4.92 0.83
CA ALA A 101 9.11 -4.22 1.15
C ALA A 101 10.28 -5.18 1.44
N CYS A 102 10.08 -6.17 2.32
CA CYS A 102 11.09 -7.17 2.62
C CYS A 102 11.49 -7.98 1.38
N ALA A 103 10.53 -8.36 0.54
CA ALA A 103 10.79 -9.08 -0.71
C ALA A 103 11.60 -8.23 -1.69
N TYR A 104 11.27 -6.95 -1.85
CA TYR A 104 12.03 -6.02 -2.68
C TYR A 104 13.47 -5.85 -2.17
N LEU A 105 13.66 -5.65 -0.87
CA LEU A 105 14.99 -5.55 -0.29
C LEU A 105 15.78 -6.84 -0.45
N TYR A 106 15.13 -7.99 -0.23
CA TYR A 106 15.74 -9.30 -0.42
C TYR A 106 16.22 -9.49 -1.86
N LEU A 107 15.38 -9.19 -2.86
CA LEU A 107 15.74 -9.28 -4.28
C LEU A 107 16.86 -8.30 -4.64
N PHE A 108 16.83 -7.08 -4.12
CA PHE A 108 17.91 -6.10 -4.37
C PHE A 108 19.27 -6.57 -3.83
N VAL A 109 19.30 -7.27 -2.69
CA VAL A 109 20.54 -7.72 -2.05
C VAL A 109 21.05 -9.04 -2.63
N ASN A 110 20.16 -9.97 -2.97
CA ASN A 110 20.54 -11.34 -3.33
C ASN A 110 20.51 -11.63 -4.84
N GLU A 111 19.83 -10.80 -5.63
CA GLU A 111 19.73 -10.96 -7.08
C GLU A 111 20.41 -9.77 -7.79
N GLN A 112 19.85 -9.32 -8.91
CA GLN A 112 20.30 -8.14 -9.63
C GLN A 112 19.87 -6.85 -8.91
N LYS A 113 20.78 -5.87 -8.87
CA LYS A 113 20.58 -4.57 -8.19
C LYS A 113 19.76 -3.60 -9.05
N TYR A 114 18.60 -4.05 -9.51
CA TYR A 114 17.68 -3.20 -10.26
C TYR A 114 17.11 -2.10 -9.37
N PHE A 115 17.08 -0.88 -9.90
CA PHE A 115 16.48 0.25 -9.20
C PHE A 115 15.00 0.03 -8.87
N ALA A 116 14.30 -0.76 -9.68
CA ALA A 116 12.93 -1.17 -9.44
C ALA A 116 12.72 -1.81 -8.05
N TYR A 117 13.68 -2.60 -7.58
CA TYR A 117 13.61 -3.21 -6.25
C TYR A 117 13.87 -2.18 -5.15
N LEU A 118 14.84 -1.29 -5.33
CA LEU A 118 15.12 -0.23 -4.37
C LEU A 118 13.94 0.73 -4.22
N ILE A 119 13.34 1.18 -5.33
CA ILE A 119 12.19 2.08 -5.29
C ILE A 119 10.96 1.39 -4.71
N GLY A 120 10.74 0.11 -5.01
CA GLY A 120 9.67 -0.69 -4.39
C GLY A 120 9.80 -0.73 -2.86
N PHE A 121 11.00 -1.00 -2.35
CA PHE A 121 11.29 -0.95 -0.91
C PHE A 121 11.08 0.45 -0.31
N LEU A 122 11.61 1.49 -0.97
CA LEU A 122 11.52 2.89 -0.51
C LEU A 122 10.10 3.44 -0.55
N ILE A 123 9.20 2.88 -1.36
CA ILE A 123 7.77 3.25 -1.36
C ILE A 123 7.03 2.47 -0.29
N ASP A 124 7.24 1.15 -0.22
CA ASP A 124 6.41 0.29 0.63
C ASP A 124 6.71 0.40 2.13
N ILE A 125 7.96 0.64 2.54
CA ILE A 125 8.28 0.86 3.97
C ILE A 125 7.63 2.13 4.52
N PRO A 126 7.85 3.34 3.94
CA PRO A 126 7.20 4.54 4.46
C PRO A 126 5.68 4.43 4.44
N LEU A 127 5.12 3.77 3.42
CA LEU A 127 3.68 3.57 3.34
C LEU A 127 3.16 2.66 4.46
N ALA A 128 3.83 1.54 4.73
CA ALA A 128 3.50 0.67 5.86
C ALA A 128 3.59 1.43 7.19
N LEU A 129 4.66 2.21 7.40
CA LEU A 129 4.85 3.01 8.60
C LEU A 129 3.77 4.08 8.77
N LEU A 130 3.40 4.78 7.69
CA LEU A 130 2.31 5.76 7.72
C LEU A 130 0.99 5.10 8.12
N ILE A 131 0.66 3.95 7.54
CA ILE A 131 -0.56 3.20 7.88
C ILE A 131 -0.53 2.78 9.36
N ILE A 132 0.60 2.29 9.87
CA ILE A 132 0.77 1.96 11.29
C ILE A 132 0.51 3.20 12.16
N ILE A 133 1.15 4.33 11.84
CA ILE A 133 1.03 5.57 12.63
C ILE A 133 -0.42 6.05 12.70
N VAL A 134 -1.12 6.14 11.55
CA VAL A 134 -2.52 6.59 11.54
C VAL A 134 -3.44 5.60 12.25
N THR A 135 -3.17 4.30 12.14
CA THR A 135 -3.94 3.25 12.82
C THR A 135 -3.75 3.31 14.34
N LEU A 136 -2.52 3.53 14.81
CA LEU A 136 -2.23 3.67 16.24
C LEU A 136 -2.87 4.93 16.83
N ARG A 137 -2.88 6.05 16.08
CA ARG A 137 -3.52 7.31 16.51
C ARG A 137 -5.03 7.17 16.69
N VAL A 138 -5.70 6.36 15.87
CA VAL A 138 -7.15 6.17 15.97
C VAL A 138 -7.55 5.13 17.03
N ARG A 139 -6.64 4.23 17.42
CA ARG A 139 -6.90 3.11 18.36
C ARG A 139 -7.60 3.51 19.67
N PRO A 140 -7.25 4.60 20.37
CA PRO A 140 -7.93 5.01 21.61
C PRO A 140 -9.43 5.27 21.41
N PHE A 141 -9.82 5.76 20.24
CA PHE A 141 -11.20 6.14 19.91
C PHE A 141 -12.05 4.96 19.44
N LEU A 142 -11.43 3.80 19.19
CA LEU A 142 -12.10 2.60 18.70
C LEU A 142 -12.49 1.63 19.82
N LYS A 143 -12.19 1.94 21.09
CA LYS A 143 -12.40 1.06 22.26
C LYS A 143 -13.86 0.71 22.59
N THR A 144 -14.86 1.24 21.87
CA THR A 144 -16.24 0.74 21.96
C THR A 144 -16.42 -0.41 20.96
N ASP A 145 -16.04 -1.61 21.37
CA ASP A 145 -16.38 -2.82 20.64
C ASP A 145 -17.78 -3.28 21.11
N PRO A 146 -18.82 -3.24 20.27
CA PRO A 146 -20.18 -3.63 20.68
C PRO A 146 -20.26 -5.11 21.10
N ILE A 147 -19.32 -5.94 20.63
CA ILE A 147 -19.26 -7.37 20.96
C ILE A 147 -18.87 -7.57 22.43
N THR A 148 -18.03 -6.71 23.00
CA THR A 148 -17.61 -6.83 24.41
C THR A 148 -18.65 -6.28 25.39
N GLU A 149 -19.55 -5.41 24.93
CA GLU A 149 -20.71 -4.94 25.73
C GLU A 149 -21.86 -5.94 25.72
N ALA A 150 -22.05 -6.70 24.63
CA ALA A 150 -23.11 -7.71 24.55
C ALA A 150 -22.85 -8.97 25.42
N VAL A 151 -21.67 -9.08 26.02
CA VAL A 151 -21.23 -10.21 26.87
C VAL A 151 -21.03 -9.77 28.34
N LYS A 152 -21.43 -8.54 28.69
CA LYS A 152 -21.51 -8.06 30.08
C LYS A 152 -22.96 -7.93 30.52
#